data_AF-U7QSX5-F1
#
_entry.id   AF-U7QSX5-F1
#
_cell.length_a   1.000
_cell.length_b   1.000
_cell.length_c   1.000
_cell.angle_alpha   90.00
_cell.angle_beta   90.00
_cell.angle_gamma   90.00
#
_symmetry.space_group_name_H-M   'P 1'
#
loop_
_entity.id
_entity.type
_entity.pdbx_description
1 polymer ?
#
loop_
_entity_poly.entity_id
_entity_poly.type
_entity_poly.pdbx_seq_one_letter_code
_entity_poly.pdbx_strand_id
1 'polypeptide(L)'
;DGQSIEEFEKNLAGNLYKLWNRMASGSYMPPAVRRVEIPKATGGTRPLGIPTVADRIAQMVVKDMLEPILEPQFHVDSYGYRPHKSAHDALRVARQRCWRTDWVLDVDIKGFFDNIDHELLMRAVRRHTDCRWVLLYI
;
A
#
# COMPACT_ATOMS: atom_id res chain seq x y z
N ASP A 1 -6.73 -11.53 14.41
CA ASP A 1 -6.78 -12.98 14.71
C ASP A 1 -5.62 -13.44 15.58
N GLY A 2 -4.48 -12.74 15.60
CA GLY A 2 -3.33 -13.12 16.42
C GLY A 2 -2.51 -14.26 15.83
N GLN A 3 -2.85 -14.70 14.60
CA GLN A 3 -2.21 -15.79 13.92
C GLN A 3 -0.80 -15.40 13.45
N SER A 4 0.19 -16.23 13.76
CA SER A 4 1.55 -16.05 13.25
C SER A 4 1.68 -16.55 11.80
N ILE A 5 2.79 -16.22 11.14
CA ILE A 5 3.06 -16.72 9.77
C ILE A 5 3.23 -18.25 9.82
N GLU A 6 3.98 -18.75 10.80
CA GLU A 6 4.24 -20.18 11.01
C GLU A 6 2.94 -20.95 11.27
N GLU A 7 2.00 -20.35 12.02
CA GLU A 7 0.67 -20.94 12.24
C GLU A 7 -0.19 -20.95 10.99
N PHE A 8 -0.11 -19.91 10.15
CA PHE A 8 -0.79 -19.87 8.87
C PHE A 8 -0.27 -20.96 7.92
N GLU A 9 1.04 -21.20 7.93
CA GLU A 9 1.71 -22.18 7.08
C GLU A 9 1.37 -23.64 7.41
N LYS A 10 0.99 -23.94 8.66
CA LYS A 10 0.58 -25.30 9.08
C LYS A 10 -0.53 -25.91 8.20
N ASN A 11 -1.39 -25.07 7.61
CA ASN A 11 -2.37 -25.49 6.61
C ASN A 11 -2.38 -24.50 5.43
N LEU A 12 -1.20 -24.26 4.85
CA LEU A 12 -1.02 -23.25 3.81
C LEU A 12 -2.01 -23.40 2.66
N ALA A 13 -2.11 -24.59 2.05
CA ALA A 13 -2.98 -24.83 0.90
C ALA A 13 -4.46 -24.59 1.24
N GLY A 14 -4.94 -25.07 2.39
CA GLY A 14 -6.32 -24.86 2.82
C GLY A 14 -6.63 -23.39 3.12
N ASN A 15 -5.69 -22.67 3.74
CA ASN A 15 -5.84 -21.25 4.05
C ASN A 15 -5.82 -20.39 2.78
N LEU A 16 -4.91 -20.66 1.86
CA LEU A 16 -4.84 -19.97 0.55
C LEU A 16 -6.08 -20.25 -0.29
N TYR A 17 -6.56 -21.49 -0.33
CA TYR A 17 -7.79 -21.83 -1.06
C TYR A 17 -9.00 -21.07 -0.52
N LYS A 18 -9.17 -21.02 0.81
CA LYS A 18 -10.26 -20.26 1.45
C LYS A 18 -10.16 -18.77 1.12
N LEU A 19 -8.96 -18.20 1.21
CA LEU A 19 -8.73 -16.79 0.91
C LEU A 19 -9.06 -16.47 -0.56
N TRP A 20 -8.49 -17.22 -1.50
CA TRP A 20 -8.73 -17.08 -2.93
C TRP A 20 -10.22 -17.19 -3.27
N ASN A 21 -10.91 -18.23 -2.78
CA ASN A 21 -12.33 -18.43 -3.07
C ASN A 21 -13.18 -17.26 -2.58
N ARG A 22 -12.87 -16.70 -1.40
CA ARG A 22 -13.59 -15.55 -0.84
C ARG A 22 -13.30 -14.26 -1.61
N MET A 23 -12.05 -14.02 -1.99
CA MET A 23 -11.67 -12.85 -2.79
C MET A 23 -12.34 -12.90 -4.16
N ALA A 24 -12.22 -14.03 -4.88
CA ALA A 24 -12.77 -14.18 -6.23
C ALA A 24 -14.30 -14.09 -6.26
N SER A 25 -14.99 -14.58 -5.21
CA SER A 25 -16.45 -14.48 -5.09
C SER A 25 -16.94 -13.11 -4.60
N GLY A 26 -16.07 -12.23 -4.11
CA GLY A 26 -16.46 -10.97 -3.48
C GLY A 26 -17.04 -11.11 -2.07
N SER A 27 -16.91 -12.28 -1.46
CA SER A 27 -17.37 -12.57 -0.08
C SER A 27 -16.27 -12.35 0.97
N TYR A 28 -15.10 -11.88 0.54
CA TYR A 28 -14.02 -11.50 1.43
C TYR A 28 -14.34 -10.16 2.09
N MET A 29 -14.42 -10.16 3.42
CA MET A 29 -14.53 -8.96 4.22
C MET A 29 -13.26 -8.88 5.08
N PRO A 30 -12.35 -7.93 4.81
CA PRO A 30 -11.11 -7.83 5.55
C PRO A 30 -11.41 -7.51 7.02
N PRO A 31 -10.85 -8.26 7.98
CA PRO A 31 -10.98 -7.95 9.40
C PRO A 31 -10.31 -6.62 9.74
N ALA A 32 -10.74 -6.02 10.86
CA ALA A 32 -10.16 -4.77 11.35
C ALA A 32 -8.67 -4.93 11.65
N VAL A 33 -7.87 -3.95 11.21
CA VAL A 33 -6.42 -3.91 11.47
C VAL A 33 -6.15 -3.72 12.96
N ARG A 34 -5.16 -4.46 13.50
CA ARG A 34 -4.74 -4.28 14.89
C ARG A 34 -3.90 -3.01 15.00
N ARG A 35 -4.39 -2.01 15.73
CA ARG A 35 -3.61 -0.81 16.05
C ARG A 35 -2.58 -1.11 17.14
N VAL A 36 -1.33 -0.75 16.88
CA VAL A 36 -0.21 -0.81 17.83
C VAL A 36 0.48 0.54 17.84
N GLU A 37 0.76 1.09 19.01
CA GLU A 37 1.53 2.33 19.13
C GLU A 37 3.03 2.03 19.21
N ILE A 38 3.80 2.61 18.29
CA ILE A 38 5.26 2.48 18.26
C ILE A 38 5.88 3.82 18.63
N PRO A 39 6.81 3.87 19.61
CA PRO A 39 7.48 5.10 19.98
C PRO A 39 8.32 5.65 18.82
N LYS A 40 8.27 6.96 18.59
CA LYS A 40 9.17 7.66 17.66
C LYS A 40 10.50 7.96 18.36
N ALA A 41 11.59 7.96 17.58
CA ALA A 41 12.91 8.37 18.07
C ALA A 41 12.96 9.81 18.61
N THR A 42 12.07 10.68 18.12
CA THR A 42 11.99 12.10 18.47
C THR A 42 10.90 12.42 19.52
N GLY A 43 10.28 11.41 20.13
CA GLY A 43 9.14 11.57 21.05
C GLY A 43 7.77 11.45 20.36
N GLY A 44 6.77 11.01 21.14
CA GLY A 44 5.42 10.67 20.66
C GLY A 44 5.30 9.22 20.13
N THR A 45 4.08 8.81 19.75
CA THR A 45 3.82 7.49 19.16
C THR A 45 3.38 7.59 17.70
N ARG A 46 3.63 6.54 16.93
CA ARG A 46 3.08 6.31 15.59
C ARG A 46 2.11 5.14 15.69
N PRO A 47 0.81 5.32 15.36
CA PRO A 47 -0.08 4.19 15.23
C PRO A 47 0.33 3.37 14.00
N LEU A 48 0.52 2.07 14.20
CA LEU A 48 0.71 1.09 13.14
C LEU A 48 -0.54 0.20 13.07
N GLY A 49 -1.18 0.16 11.90
CA GLY A 49 -2.20 -0.84 11.60
C GLY A 49 -1.52 -2.11 11.12
N ILE A 50 -1.70 -3.21 11.85
CA ILE A 50 -1.17 -4.53 11.49
C ILE A 50 -2.34 -5.38 10.97
N PRO A 51 -2.41 -5.67 9.65
CA PRO A 51 -3.40 -6.59 9.09
C PRO A 51 -3.12 -8.04 9.50
N THR A 52 -4.10 -8.91 9.29
CA THR A 52 -3.92 -10.36 9.47
C THR A 52 -2.95 -10.94 8.43
N VAL A 53 -2.45 -12.16 8.66
CA VAL A 53 -1.60 -12.84 7.65
C VAL A 53 -2.35 -12.99 6.33
N ALA A 54 -3.63 -13.39 6.38
CA ALA A 54 -4.49 -13.51 5.21
C ALA A 54 -4.66 -12.18 4.47
N ASP A 55 -4.90 -11.07 5.21
CA ASP A 55 -5.01 -9.75 4.60
C ASP A 55 -3.71 -9.31 3.95
N ARG A 56 -2.56 -9.53 4.58
CA ARG A 56 -1.27 -9.16 3.98
C ARG A 56 -1.04 -9.90 2.66
N ILE A 57 -1.43 -11.17 2.59
CA ILE A 57 -1.38 -11.95 1.35
C ILE A 57 -2.34 -11.35 0.31
N ALA A 58 -3.59 -11.06 0.70
CA ALA A 58 -4.58 -10.45 -0.20
C ALA A 58 -4.12 -9.08 -0.75
N GLN A 59 -3.59 -8.21 0.12
CA GLN A 59 -3.00 -6.92 -0.25
C GLN A 59 -1.84 -7.09 -1.24
N MET A 60 -0.96 -8.06 -0.97
CA MET A 60 0.19 -8.33 -1.84
C MET A 60 -0.26 -8.81 -3.22
N VAL A 61 -1.24 -9.73 -3.29
CA VAL A 61 -1.78 -10.21 -4.56
C VAL A 61 -2.43 -9.07 -5.36
N VAL A 62 -3.18 -8.18 -4.71
CA VAL A 62 -3.74 -6.99 -5.37
C VAL A 62 -2.64 -6.03 -5.85
N LYS A 63 -1.62 -5.81 -5.03
CA LYS A 63 -0.45 -4.99 -5.39
C LYS A 63 0.26 -5.55 -6.61
N ASP A 64 0.57 -6.85 -6.63
CA ASP A 64 1.30 -7.50 -7.73
C ASP A 64 0.51 -7.49 -9.04
N MET A 65 -0.82 -7.49 -8.96
CA MET A 65 -1.69 -7.34 -10.12
C MET A 65 -1.72 -5.90 -10.67
N LEU A 66 -1.72 -4.90 -9.78
CA LEU A 66 -1.84 -3.49 -10.17
C LEU A 66 -0.51 -2.82 -10.50
N GLU A 67 0.58 -3.22 -9.84
CA GLU A 67 1.90 -2.59 -9.99
C GLU A 67 2.38 -2.56 -11.45
N PRO A 68 2.31 -3.65 -12.25
CA PRO A 68 2.73 -3.62 -13.65
C PRO A 68 1.90 -2.66 -14.53
N ILE A 69 0.64 -2.41 -14.16
CA ILE A 69 -0.28 -1.52 -14.88
C ILE A 69 -0.03 -0.06 -14.52
N LEU A 70 0.21 0.21 -13.23
CA LEU A 70 0.37 1.56 -12.69
C LEU A 70 1.79 2.10 -12.83
N GLU A 71 2.82 1.24 -12.77
CA GLU A 71 4.23 1.65 -12.78
C GLU A 71 4.59 2.51 -14.01
N PRO A 72 4.15 2.19 -15.25
CA PRO A 72 4.38 3.02 -16.43
C PRO A 72 3.64 4.36 -16.42
N GLN A 73 2.60 4.51 -15.59
CA GLN A 73 1.76 5.72 -15.51
C GLN A 73 2.33 6.76 -14.53
N PHE A 74 3.18 6.34 -13.59
CA PHE A 74 3.73 7.24 -12.59
C PHE A 74 4.73 8.23 -13.19
N HIS A 75 4.68 9.46 -12.69
CA HIS A 75 5.63 10.50 -13.04
C HIS A 75 7.09 10.07 -12.77
N VAL A 76 8.02 10.54 -13.59
CA VAL A 76 9.45 10.19 -13.47
C VAL A 76 10.04 10.58 -12.11
N ASP A 77 9.53 11.66 -11.52
CA ASP A 77 9.92 12.18 -10.20
C ASP A 77 9.11 11.62 -9.03
N SER A 78 8.34 10.54 -9.24
CA SER A 78 7.75 9.79 -8.13
C SER A 78 8.70 8.67 -7.70
N TYR A 79 9.13 8.67 -6.43
CA TYR A 79 10.15 7.74 -5.94
C TYR A 79 9.69 6.85 -4.77
N GLY A 80 8.64 7.26 -4.05
CA GLY A 80 8.17 6.55 -2.86
C GLY A 80 7.45 5.24 -3.20
N TYR A 81 7.74 4.17 -2.46
CA TYR A 81 7.05 2.88 -2.53
C TYR A 81 7.02 2.21 -3.93
N ARG A 82 7.96 2.56 -4.81
CA ARG A 82 8.05 2.02 -6.18
C ARG A 82 9.20 1.03 -6.33
N PRO A 83 9.04 -0.01 -7.16
CA PRO A 83 10.13 -0.93 -7.46
C PRO A 83 11.30 -0.19 -8.12
N HIS A 84 12.53 -0.56 -7.75
CA HIS A 84 13.77 0.02 -8.30
C HIS A 84 13.92 1.55 -8.16
N LYS A 85 13.18 2.17 -7.24
CA LYS A 85 13.31 3.59 -6.87
C LYS A 85 13.66 3.71 -5.39
N SER A 86 14.44 4.72 -5.05
CA SER A 86 14.86 4.98 -3.67
C SER A 86 14.82 6.46 -3.31
N ALA A 87 14.85 6.75 -2.00
CA ALA A 87 15.02 8.11 -1.51
C ALA A 87 16.34 8.75 -2.01
N HIS A 88 17.39 7.95 -2.20
CA HIS A 88 18.66 8.43 -2.77
C HIS A 88 18.53 8.89 -4.22
N ASP A 89 17.65 8.25 -5.00
CA ASP A 89 17.37 8.70 -6.37
C ASP A 89 16.70 10.06 -6.39
N ALA A 90 15.73 10.27 -5.49
CA ALA A 90 15.07 11.56 -5.30
C ALA A 90 16.08 12.65 -4.89
N LEU A 91 16.95 12.35 -3.91
CA LEU A 91 17.99 13.28 -3.45
C LEU A 91 18.97 13.67 -4.54
N ARG A 92 19.38 12.72 -5.39
CA ARG A 92 20.29 12.97 -6.51
C ARG A 92 19.68 13.94 -7.51
N VAL A 93 18.40 13.76 -7.86
CA VAL A 93 17.69 14.68 -8.77
C VAL A 93 17.45 16.04 -8.10
N ALA A 94 17.05 16.07 -6.84
CA ALA A 94 16.88 17.32 -6.08
C ALA A 94 18.18 18.13 -6.03
N ARG A 95 19.32 17.50 -5.71
CA ARG A 95 20.63 18.13 -5.67
C ARG A 95 21.00 18.80 -7.00
N GLN A 96 20.74 18.13 -8.12
CA GLN A 96 21.01 18.69 -9.45
C GLN A 96 20.15 19.93 -9.75
N ARG A 97 18.90 19.95 -9.26
CA ARG A 97 17.96 21.08 -9.46
C ARG A 97 18.32 22.27 -8.57
N CYS A 98 18.79 22.03 -7.34
CA CYS A 98 19.28 23.08 -6.44
C CYS A 98 20.46 23.90 -7.02
N TRP A 99 21.19 23.37 -8.01
CA TRP A 99 22.22 24.15 -8.71
C TRP A 99 21.67 25.15 -9.73
N ARG A 100 20.40 25.00 -10.12
CA ARG A 100 19.73 25.87 -11.10
C ARG A 100 18.80 26.88 -10.44
N THR A 101 18.35 26.58 -9.22
CA THR A 101 17.34 27.36 -8.49
C THR A 101 17.64 27.27 -7.00
N ASP A 102 17.64 28.42 -6.35
CA ASP A 102 18.04 28.66 -4.96
C ASP A 102 16.87 28.60 -3.96
N TRP A 103 15.65 28.44 -4.45
CA TRP A 103 14.44 28.28 -3.64
C TRP A 103 13.79 26.91 -3.83
N VAL A 104 13.11 26.43 -2.78
CA VAL A 104 12.31 25.21 -2.79
C VAL A 104 10.94 25.50 -2.19
N LEU A 105 9.90 24.90 -2.75
CA LEU A 105 8.59 24.85 -2.13
C LEU A 105 8.44 23.50 -1.43
N ASP A 106 8.42 23.53 -0.10
CA ASP A 106 8.23 22.34 0.72
C ASP A 106 6.74 22.20 1.07
N VAL A 107 6.12 21.09 0.66
CA VAL A 107 4.69 20.81 0.84
C VAL A 107 4.53 19.37 1.30
N ASP A 108 3.76 19.18 2.37
CA ASP A 108 3.43 17.87 2.92
C ASP A 108 1.92 17.71 3.13
N ILE A 109 1.43 16.47 3.00
CA ILE A 109 0.03 16.14 3.22
C ILE A 109 -0.14 15.53 4.61
N LYS A 110 -0.84 16.25 5.49
CA LYS A 110 -1.13 15.77 6.84
C LYS A 110 -2.07 14.55 6.81
N GLY A 111 -1.59 13.41 7.28
CA GLY A 111 -2.41 12.22 7.49
C GLY A 111 -3.05 11.69 6.20
N PHE A 112 -2.25 11.49 5.15
CA PHE A 112 -2.73 11.05 3.83
C PHE A 112 -3.74 9.88 3.91
N PHE A 113 -3.41 8.80 4.61
CA PHE A 113 -4.29 7.62 4.71
C PHE A 113 -5.51 7.83 5.63
N ASP A 114 -5.44 8.78 6.56
CA ASP A 114 -6.56 9.10 7.44
C ASP A 114 -7.59 10.00 6.74
N ASN A 115 -7.16 10.77 5.75
CA ASN A 115 -7.95 11.83 5.10
C ASN A 115 -8.21 11.58 3.60
N ILE A 116 -7.80 10.43 3.05
CA ILE A 116 -8.02 10.13 1.63
C ILE A 116 -9.50 9.92 1.34
N ASP A 117 -10.03 10.64 0.35
CA ASP A 117 -11.39 10.45 -0.13
C ASP A 117 -11.48 9.11 -0.89
N HIS A 118 -12.26 8.17 -0.35
CA HIS A 118 -12.38 6.82 -0.91
C HIS A 118 -13.12 6.81 -2.24
N GLU A 119 -14.04 7.74 -2.50
CA GLU A 119 -14.71 7.84 -3.80
C GLU A 119 -13.74 8.29 -4.88
N LEU A 120 -12.92 9.31 -4.61
CA LEU A 120 -11.88 9.77 -5.53
C LEU A 120 -10.80 8.70 -5.77
N LEU A 121 -10.37 8.00 -4.71
CA LEU A 121 -9.45 6.87 -4.82
C LEU A 121 -10.03 5.80 -5.76
N MET A 122 -11.27 5.37 -5.52
CA MET A 122 -11.89 4.31 -6.31
C MET A 122 -12.18 4.75 -7.75
N ARG A 123 -12.42 6.05 -8.00
CA ARG A 123 -12.48 6.59 -9.37
C ARG A 123 -11.13 6.46 -10.09
N ALA A 124 -10.01 6.73 -9.41
CA ALA A 124 -8.69 6.55 -9.98
C ALA A 124 -8.38 5.07 -10.24
N VAL A 125 -8.68 4.17 -9.29
CA VAL A 125 -8.45 2.72 -9.46
C VAL A 125 -9.25 2.18 -10.66
N ARG A 126 -10.53 2.52 -10.78
CA ARG A 126 -11.39 2.09 -11.90
C ARG A 126 -10.93 2.58 -13.27
N ARG A 127 -10.09 3.61 -13.33
CA ARG A 127 -9.47 4.06 -14.59
C ARG A 127 -8.42 3.06 -15.10
N HIS A 128 -7.79 2.29 -14.21
CA HIS A 128 -6.67 1.43 -14.54
C HIS A 128 -7.00 -0.07 -14.47
N THR A 129 -8.10 -0.46 -13.83
CA THR A 129 -8.57 -1.84 -13.83
C THR A 129 -10.09 -1.93 -13.80
N ASP A 130 -10.63 -2.90 -14.53
CA ASP A 130 -12.02 -3.36 -14.48
C ASP A 130 -12.15 -4.70 -13.75
N CYS A 131 -11.05 -5.20 -13.18
CA CYS A 131 -10.99 -6.50 -12.50
C CYS A 131 -11.88 -6.48 -11.26
N ARG A 132 -13.04 -7.14 -11.36
CA ARG A 132 -14.13 -7.05 -10.37
C ARG A 132 -13.69 -7.43 -8.95
N TRP A 133 -12.92 -8.51 -8.78
CA TRP A 133 -12.52 -8.94 -7.44
C TRP A 133 -11.47 -8.01 -6.81
N VAL A 134 -10.62 -7.36 -7.62
CA VAL A 134 -9.70 -6.31 -7.15
C VAL A 134 -10.50 -5.10 -6.66
N LEU A 135 -11.47 -4.66 -7.46
CA LEU A 135 -12.34 -3.53 -7.12
C LEU A 135 -13.23 -3.77 -5.89
N LEU A 136 -13.60 -5.03 -5.61
CA LEU A 136 -14.35 -5.39 -4.42
C LEU A 136 -13.47 -5.46 -3.16
N TYR A 137 -12.16 -5.65 -3.34
CA TYR A 137 -11.21 -5.73 -2.24
C TYR A 137 -10.75 -4.35 -1.74
N ILE A 138 -10.50 -3.41 -2.67
CA ILE A 138 -10.03 -2.04 -2.40
C ILE A 138 -11.18 -1.16 -1.90
#